data_AF-A0A7H0NJC0-F1
#
_entry.id   AF-A0A7H0NJC0-F1
#
_cell.length_a   1.000
_cell.length_b   1.000
_cell.length_c   1.000
_cell.angle_alpha   90.00
_cell.angle_beta   90.00
_cell.angle_gamma   90.00
#
_symmetry.space_group_name_H-M   'P 1'
#
loop_
_entity.id
_entity.type
_entity.pdbx_description
1 polymer ?
#
loop_
_entity_poly.entity_id
_entity_poly.type
_entity_poly.pdbx_seq_one_letter_code
_entity_poly.pdbx_strand_id
1 'polypeptide(L)'
;MACRTVQQPGFPHTPMLAASVAVPKDGSSPFHPAPSAPLADLEPAASYEAAVARSQNQGRRINARGTVVAMHSAINGSPSVPLAWQPSDEAPGWWSRLTRRYFPEFERVSASSWDEVVKAVAEPGPDTRGLVWIRRELGGQEATGNLVYAHNNKGQVVFLDSLTSSLARLDTDHVRELVLVRALPEALRAPRRPWEQEAHDFEAAVAKARLWLENAYGGGAELVGPTAGDETRRGWVFSCDTRRHLRGGRWQDTMLDATLVVPKDTAEPFGLPNSDPWEWLAHWDAGGVPGTGKFPSPPLPGRAEWFDSTLAQLGPVLSTSNHQVWSSAVDELSSFPAGSRALIWIRRTDGRGREAVGWLVNGLTTATGVLLLDGASEEPVSFDPTGVHALHVIRYR
;
A
#
# COMPACT_ATOMS: atom_id res chain seq x y z
N MET A 1 39.09 -16.21 8.62
CA MET A 1 39.74 -15.97 7.31
C MET A 1 38.89 -15.01 6.50
N ALA A 2 39.48 -14.21 5.59
CA ALA A 2 38.71 -13.31 4.72
C ALA A 2 38.18 -14.05 3.48
N CYS A 3 36.92 -13.79 3.13
CA CYS A 3 36.21 -14.33 1.99
C CYS A 3 36.09 -13.24 0.90
N ARG A 4 36.16 -13.64 -0.36
CA ARG A 4 36.03 -12.73 -1.49
C ARG A 4 35.18 -13.38 -2.57
N THR A 5 34.41 -12.57 -3.28
CA THR A 5 33.67 -13.05 -4.45
C THR A 5 34.63 -13.43 -5.57
N VAL A 6 34.26 -14.41 -6.39
CA VAL A 6 34.93 -14.67 -7.68
C VAL A 6 34.81 -13.42 -8.55
N GLN A 7 35.92 -13.02 -9.20
CA GLN A 7 35.92 -11.87 -10.09
C GLN A 7 34.96 -12.09 -11.27
N GLN A 8 34.20 -11.06 -11.61
CA GLN A 8 33.26 -11.05 -12.75
C GLN A 8 33.53 -9.79 -13.61
N PRO A 9 33.34 -9.86 -14.94
CA PRO A 9 33.40 -8.69 -15.81
C PRO A 9 32.51 -7.55 -15.29
N GLY A 10 33.05 -6.33 -15.22
CA GLY A 10 32.34 -5.15 -14.69
C GLY A 10 32.30 -5.04 -13.15
N PHE A 11 32.73 -6.07 -12.42
CA PHE A 11 32.78 -6.08 -10.95
C PHE A 11 34.09 -6.70 -10.39
N PRO A 12 35.27 -6.23 -10.81
CA PRO A 12 36.53 -6.73 -10.27
C PRO A 12 36.64 -6.34 -8.79
N HIS A 13 36.90 -7.33 -7.92
CA HIS A 13 37.10 -7.12 -6.48
C HIS A 13 35.90 -6.54 -5.70
N THR A 14 34.67 -6.95 -6.02
CA THR A 14 33.51 -6.57 -5.18
C THR A 14 33.67 -7.15 -3.76
N PRO A 15 33.68 -6.32 -2.71
CA PRO A 15 33.72 -6.82 -1.35
C PRO A 15 32.37 -7.46 -0.96
N MET A 16 32.43 -8.58 -0.24
CA MET A 16 31.25 -9.18 0.39
C MET A 16 30.87 -8.39 1.63
N LEU A 17 29.59 -8.41 2.01
CA LEU A 17 29.17 -7.89 3.31
C LEU A 17 29.56 -8.90 4.41
N ALA A 18 29.29 -10.19 4.18
CA ALA A 18 29.80 -11.30 4.99
C ALA A 18 31.19 -11.78 4.51
N ALA A 19 32.20 -10.91 4.59
CA ALA A 19 33.55 -11.17 4.07
C ALA A 19 34.48 -11.98 5.01
N SER A 20 33.96 -12.64 6.05
CA SER A 20 34.78 -13.45 6.95
C SER A 20 34.05 -14.69 7.44
N VAL A 21 34.82 -15.74 7.67
CA VAL A 21 34.33 -16.99 8.27
C VAL A 21 35.13 -17.28 9.55
N ALA A 22 34.39 -17.58 10.62
CA ALA A 22 34.87 -18.15 11.86
C ALA A 22 34.81 -19.68 11.77
N VAL A 23 35.90 -20.35 12.16
CA VAL A 23 36.01 -21.81 12.19
C VAL A 23 36.25 -22.22 13.64
N PRO A 24 35.23 -22.76 14.32
CA PRO A 24 35.36 -23.21 15.70
C PRO A 24 36.37 -24.37 15.85
N LYS A 25 37.13 -24.37 16.94
CA LYS A 25 38.08 -25.46 17.27
C LYS A 25 37.41 -26.71 17.85
N ASP A 26 36.14 -26.58 18.26
CA ASP A 26 35.34 -27.62 18.89
C ASP A 26 34.65 -28.56 17.88
N GLY A 27 34.93 -28.40 16.59
CA GLY A 27 34.34 -29.19 15.51
C GLY A 27 32.94 -28.77 15.10
N SER A 28 32.38 -27.69 15.67
CA SER A 28 31.12 -27.13 15.19
C SER A 28 31.26 -26.49 13.81
N SER A 29 30.12 -26.28 13.14
CA SER A 29 30.10 -25.81 11.75
C SER A 29 30.66 -24.39 11.62
N PRO A 30 31.49 -24.11 10.58
CA PRO A 30 31.92 -22.75 10.28
C PRO A 30 30.74 -21.80 10.09
N PHE A 31 30.93 -20.54 10.44
CA PHE A 31 29.89 -19.53 10.28
C PHE A 31 30.45 -18.13 9.97
N HIS A 32 29.63 -17.28 9.37
CA HIS A 32 29.89 -15.85 9.18
C HIS A 32 29.54 -15.09 10.47
N PRO A 33 30.47 -14.31 11.04
CA PRO A 33 30.19 -13.42 12.18
C PRO A 33 29.09 -12.41 11.85
N ALA A 34 28.25 -12.08 12.84
CA ALA A 34 27.18 -11.10 12.67
C ALA A 34 27.74 -9.69 12.33
N PRO A 35 27.22 -9.01 11.29
CA PRO A 35 27.65 -7.66 10.89
C PRO A 35 27.59 -6.59 11.98
N SER A 36 26.62 -6.69 12.89
CA SER A 36 26.37 -5.72 13.97
C SER A 36 27.42 -5.75 15.08
N ALA A 37 27.97 -6.94 15.37
CA ALA A 37 28.95 -7.14 16.43
C ALA A 37 29.92 -8.30 16.10
N PRO A 38 30.73 -8.19 15.03
CA PRO A 38 31.48 -9.33 14.50
C PRO A 38 32.56 -9.86 15.45
N LEU A 39 33.14 -8.99 16.28
CA LEU A 39 34.16 -9.40 17.26
C LEU A 39 33.56 -10.16 18.44
N ALA A 40 32.32 -9.85 18.84
CA ALA A 40 31.64 -10.57 19.92
C ALA A 40 31.36 -12.04 19.56
N ASP A 41 31.28 -12.34 18.26
CA ASP A 41 31.15 -13.71 17.75
C ASP A 41 32.45 -14.52 17.78
N LEU A 42 33.59 -13.85 17.94
CA LEU A 42 34.90 -14.49 18.09
C LEU A 42 35.18 -14.90 19.55
N GLU A 43 34.48 -14.29 20.50
CA GLU A 43 34.56 -14.66 21.92
C GLU A 43 33.90 -16.02 22.18
N PRO A 44 34.39 -16.79 23.16
CA PRO A 44 33.76 -18.04 23.58
C PRO A 44 32.27 -17.87 23.83
N ALA A 45 31.46 -18.79 23.29
CA ALA A 45 30.03 -18.77 23.54
C ALA A 45 29.75 -19.03 25.03
N ALA A 46 28.74 -18.33 25.58
CA ALA A 46 28.34 -18.51 26.97
C ALA A 46 27.79 -19.92 27.29
N SER A 47 27.29 -20.63 26.27
CA SER A 47 26.84 -22.02 26.37
C SER A 47 27.01 -22.76 25.03
N TYR A 48 26.86 -24.08 25.06
CA TYR A 48 26.87 -24.91 23.85
C TYR A 48 25.71 -24.56 22.92
N GLU A 49 24.50 -24.33 23.45
CA GLU A 49 23.33 -23.94 22.67
C GLU A 49 23.56 -22.59 21.96
N ALA A 50 24.19 -21.64 22.64
CA ALA A 50 24.56 -20.36 22.04
C ALA A 50 25.58 -20.55 20.90
N ALA A 51 26.55 -21.45 21.05
CA ALA A 51 27.50 -21.80 20.00
C ALA A 51 26.80 -22.41 18.77
N VAL A 52 25.90 -23.37 18.97
CA VAL A 52 25.12 -24.01 17.90
C VAL A 52 24.21 -22.99 17.20
N ALA A 53 23.55 -22.12 17.96
CA ALA A 53 22.67 -21.08 17.44
C ALA A 53 23.40 -20.08 16.53
N ARG A 54 24.70 -19.81 16.75
CA ARG A 54 25.50 -18.92 15.89
C ARG A 54 25.55 -19.40 14.44
N SER A 55 25.68 -20.71 14.24
CA SER A 55 25.73 -21.35 12.92
C SER A 55 24.33 -21.62 12.37
N GLN A 56 23.43 -22.24 13.15
CA GLN A 56 22.09 -22.61 12.66
C GLN A 56 21.23 -21.39 12.29
N ASN A 57 21.37 -20.27 13.00
CA ASN A 57 20.60 -19.05 12.73
C ASN A 57 21.37 -18.05 11.86
N GLN A 58 22.52 -18.43 11.28
CA GLN A 58 23.38 -17.51 10.56
C GLN A 58 22.62 -16.71 9.50
N GLY A 59 21.77 -17.36 8.70
CA GLY A 59 20.99 -16.68 7.65
C GLY A 59 20.19 -15.49 8.17
N ARG A 60 19.60 -15.58 9.36
CA ARG A 60 18.93 -14.45 10.03
C ARG A 60 19.94 -13.41 10.53
N ARG A 61 21.04 -13.86 11.15
CA ARG A 61 22.05 -13.02 11.81
C ARG A 61 22.86 -12.15 10.84
N ILE A 62 22.99 -12.58 9.59
CA ILE A 62 23.77 -11.86 8.56
C ILE A 62 22.90 -11.11 7.53
N ASN A 63 21.57 -11.16 7.67
CA ASN A 63 20.64 -10.55 6.71
C ASN A 63 20.49 -9.02 6.85
N ALA A 64 21.62 -8.29 6.90
CA ALA A 64 21.61 -6.84 6.99
C ALA A 64 20.88 -6.20 5.79
N ARG A 65 21.03 -6.79 4.59
CA ARG A 65 20.38 -6.31 3.36
C ARG A 65 18.86 -6.40 3.44
N GLY A 66 18.30 -7.56 3.76
CA GLY A 66 16.86 -7.74 3.84
C GLY A 66 16.25 -6.89 4.96
N THR A 67 16.90 -6.87 6.12
CA THR A 67 16.40 -6.12 7.29
C THR A 67 16.41 -4.62 7.07
N VAL A 68 17.42 -4.05 6.41
CA VAL A 68 17.46 -2.60 6.15
C VAL A 68 16.41 -2.17 5.13
N VAL A 69 16.08 -3.02 4.16
CA VAL A 69 14.98 -2.79 3.21
C VAL A 69 13.63 -2.82 3.95
N ALA A 70 13.42 -3.83 4.81
CA ALA A 70 12.22 -3.92 5.62
C ALA A 70 12.05 -2.71 6.55
N MET A 71 13.14 -2.25 7.19
CA MET A 71 13.15 -1.04 8.02
C MET A 71 12.82 0.21 7.20
N HIS A 72 13.41 0.39 6.03
CA HIS A 72 13.10 1.52 5.15
C HIS A 72 11.62 1.54 4.76
N SER A 73 11.06 0.38 4.41
CA SER A 73 9.65 0.23 4.08
C SER A 73 8.73 0.56 5.26
N ALA A 74 9.09 0.13 6.47
CA ALA A 74 8.34 0.45 7.68
C ALA A 74 8.36 1.95 8.02
N ILE A 75 9.51 2.62 7.85
CA ILE A 75 9.63 4.07 8.02
C ILE A 75 8.77 4.82 6.98
N ASN A 76 8.57 4.25 5.79
CA ASN A 76 7.65 4.74 4.77
C ASN A 76 6.17 4.41 5.03
N GLY A 77 5.81 3.87 6.19
CA GLY A 77 4.43 3.50 6.52
C GLY A 77 3.93 2.24 5.80
N SER A 78 4.82 1.46 5.20
CA SER A 78 4.50 0.19 4.52
C SER A 78 5.30 -0.97 5.15
N PRO A 79 4.93 -1.46 6.34
CA PRO A 79 5.68 -2.52 7.03
C PRO A 79 5.89 -3.75 6.14
N SER A 80 7.10 -4.30 6.14
CA SER A 80 7.49 -5.46 5.33
C SER A 80 8.35 -6.43 6.13
N VAL A 81 8.42 -7.69 5.68
CA VAL A 81 9.23 -8.74 6.32
C VAL A 81 10.44 -9.05 5.43
N PRO A 82 11.67 -9.13 5.98
CA PRO A 82 12.84 -9.48 5.18
C PRO A 82 12.76 -10.92 4.70
N LEU A 83 13.00 -11.14 3.39
CA LEU A 83 13.18 -12.48 2.85
C LEU A 83 14.42 -13.15 3.45
N ALA A 84 14.40 -14.48 3.56
CA ALA A 84 15.53 -15.24 4.09
C ALA A 84 16.79 -15.02 3.25
N TRP A 85 17.92 -14.75 3.91
CA TRP A 85 19.22 -14.56 3.25
C TRP A 85 19.59 -15.77 2.39
N GLN A 86 20.13 -15.51 1.22
CA GLN A 86 20.68 -16.50 0.31
C GLN A 86 22.15 -16.19 -0.02
N PRO A 87 22.99 -17.19 -0.32
CA PRO A 87 24.36 -16.95 -0.75
C PRO A 87 24.48 -16.03 -1.98
N SER A 88 23.47 -16.04 -2.87
CA SER A 88 23.39 -15.15 -4.04
C SER A 88 23.29 -13.67 -3.69
N ASP A 89 22.90 -13.32 -2.46
CA ASP A 89 22.86 -11.92 -1.98
C ASP A 89 24.27 -11.31 -1.85
N GLU A 90 25.31 -12.15 -1.75
CA GLU A 90 26.72 -11.75 -1.75
C GLU A 90 27.34 -11.65 -3.15
N ALA A 91 26.59 -11.95 -4.22
CA ALA A 91 27.14 -11.97 -5.57
C ALA A 91 27.73 -10.59 -5.98
N PRO A 92 28.79 -10.55 -6.82
CA PRO A 92 29.44 -9.31 -7.26
C PRO A 92 28.44 -8.25 -7.73
N GLY A 93 28.63 -6.98 -7.34
CA GLY A 93 27.70 -5.88 -7.62
C GLY A 93 26.47 -5.77 -6.70
N TRP A 94 26.44 -6.49 -5.57
CA TRP A 94 25.29 -6.48 -4.65
C TRP A 94 24.90 -5.08 -4.17
N TRP A 95 25.88 -4.20 -3.89
CA TRP A 95 25.61 -2.84 -3.40
C TRP A 95 24.84 -2.02 -4.44
N SER A 96 25.26 -2.07 -5.70
CA SER A 96 24.59 -1.39 -6.81
C SER A 96 23.21 -1.98 -7.09
N ARG A 97 23.01 -3.28 -6.89
CA ARG A 97 21.68 -3.91 -7.01
C ARG A 97 20.75 -3.48 -5.87
N LEU A 98 21.25 -3.47 -4.63
CA LEU A 98 20.50 -3.07 -3.44
C LEU A 98 20.00 -1.63 -3.58
N THR A 99 20.93 -0.70 -3.85
CA THR A 99 20.62 0.73 -3.98
C THR A 99 19.66 1.01 -5.12
N ARG A 100 19.94 0.53 -6.32
CA ARG A 100 19.05 0.73 -7.48
C ARG A 100 17.64 0.18 -7.28
N ARG A 101 17.51 -0.98 -6.64
CA ARG A 101 16.21 -1.67 -6.54
C ARG A 101 15.35 -1.17 -5.38
N TYR A 102 15.97 -0.87 -4.23
CA TYR A 102 15.24 -0.60 -2.99
C TYR A 102 15.47 0.81 -2.43
N PHE A 103 16.46 1.53 -2.96
CA PHE A 103 16.80 2.90 -2.55
C PHE A 103 17.07 3.78 -3.79
N PRO A 104 16.16 3.81 -4.80
CA PRO A 104 16.42 4.51 -6.06
C PRO A 104 16.67 6.01 -5.86
N GLU A 105 16.09 6.60 -4.80
CA GLU A 105 16.19 8.03 -4.49
C GLU A 105 17.46 8.40 -3.69
N PHE A 106 18.30 7.42 -3.38
CA PHE A 106 19.50 7.62 -2.59
C PHE A 106 20.72 7.84 -3.50
N GLU A 107 21.40 8.96 -3.30
CA GLU A 107 22.59 9.34 -4.05
C GLU A 107 23.85 9.20 -3.21
N ARG A 108 25.00 8.88 -3.83
CA ARG A 108 26.28 8.76 -3.12
C ARG A 108 26.70 10.14 -2.58
N VAL A 109 27.02 10.19 -1.29
CA VAL A 109 27.57 11.38 -0.64
C VAL A 109 28.96 11.06 -0.11
N SER A 110 29.91 11.98 -0.34
CA SER A 110 31.25 11.89 0.23
C SER A 110 31.18 12.08 1.75
N ALA A 111 31.56 11.05 2.49
CA ALA A 111 31.73 11.09 3.93
C ALA A 111 32.77 10.03 4.31
N SER A 112 33.77 10.42 5.09
CA SER A 112 34.91 9.61 5.49
C SER A 112 34.93 9.31 6.99
N SER A 113 34.10 10.00 7.77
CA SER A 113 33.96 9.85 9.22
C SER A 113 32.49 9.90 9.64
N TRP A 114 32.19 9.44 10.86
CA TRP A 114 30.84 9.54 11.41
C TRP A 114 30.36 10.98 11.58
N ASP A 115 31.26 11.91 11.91
CA ASP A 115 30.92 13.35 12.00
C ASP A 115 30.48 13.91 10.64
N GLU A 116 31.17 13.52 9.56
CA GLU A 116 30.79 13.89 8.19
C GLU A 116 29.46 13.24 7.79
N VAL A 117 29.21 11.99 8.19
CA VAL A 117 27.92 11.33 7.95
C VAL A 117 26.80 12.04 8.70
N VAL A 118 26.99 12.37 9.98
CA VAL A 118 26.03 13.12 10.80
C VAL A 118 25.72 14.45 10.14
N LYS A 119 26.75 15.21 9.76
CA LYS A 119 26.59 16.49 9.06
C LYS A 119 25.83 16.33 7.75
N ALA A 120 26.21 15.37 6.91
CA ALA A 120 25.58 15.13 5.62
C ALA A 120 24.08 14.76 5.72
N VAL A 121 23.67 14.11 6.81
CA VAL A 121 22.26 13.75 7.07
C VAL A 121 21.53 14.87 7.81
N ALA A 122 22.21 15.66 8.64
CA ALA A 122 21.61 16.77 9.38
C ALA A 122 21.28 17.98 8.50
N GLU A 123 22.24 18.40 7.67
CA GLU A 123 22.21 19.68 6.95
C GLU A 123 20.99 19.90 6.04
N PRO A 124 20.51 18.91 5.26
CA PRO A 124 19.37 19.14 4.38
C PRO A 124 18.04 19.26 5.14
N GLY A 125 18.03 18.94 6.44
CA GLY A 125 16.88 19.13 7.31
C GLY A 125 16.08 17.86 7.61
N PRO A 126 14.97 18.01 8.36
CA PRO A 126 14.15 16.89 8.82
C PRO A 126 13.70 15.96 7.69
N ASP A 127 13.65 14.67 8.02
CA ASP A 127 13.36 13.55 7.12
C ASP A 127 14.41 13.27 6.03
N THR A 128 15.59 13.88 6.11
CA THR A 128 16.75 13.39 5.36
C THR A 128 17.09 11.97 5.81
N ARG A 129 17.36 11.07 4.85
CA ARG A 129 17.64 9.66 5.14
C ARG A 129 18.96 9.23 4.53
N GLY A 130 19.61 8.28 5.19
CA GLY A 130 20.89 7.73 4.76
C GLY A 130 20.94 6.23 4.91
N LEU A 131 21.71 5.59 4.05
CA LEU A 131 22.16 4.21 4.20
C LEU A 131 23.67 4.24 4.22
N VAL A 132 24.24 3.79 5.34
CA VAL A 132 25.68 3.76 5.57
C VAL A 132 26.14 2.31 5.49
N TRP A 133 26.96 2.01 4.50
CA TRP A 133 27.70 0.75 4.46
C TRP A 133 29.06 0.93 5.14
N ILE A 134 29.20 0.29 6.29
CA ILE A 134 30.42 0.26 7.08
C ILE A 134 31.29 -0.87 6.53
N ARG A 135 32.49 -0.56 6.03
CA ARG A 135 33.48 -1.56 5.61
C ARG A 135 34.52 -1.69 6.70
N ARG A 136 34.75 -2.91 7.21
CA ARG A 136 35.71 -3.17 8.30
C ARG A 136 36.90 -3.98 7.84
N GLU A 137 38.01 -3.77 8.53
CA GLU A 137 39.29 -4.42 8.28
C GLU A 137 39.87 -5.04 9.56
N LEU A 138 40.33 -6.29 9.44
CA LEU A 138 41.04 -7.01 10.50
C LEU A 138 42.35 -7.56 9.93
N GLY A 139 43.47 -7.20 10.57
CA GLY A 139 44.80 -7.67 10.16
C GLY A 139 45.19 -7.29 8.72
N GLY A 140 44.85 -6.09 8.26
CA GLY A 140 45.19 -5.65 6.90
C GLY A 140 44.18 -6.08 5.82
N GLN A 141 43.15 -6.85 6.17
CA GLN A 141 42.22 -7.47 5.23
C GLN A 141 40.78 -7.07 5.53
N GLU A 142 40.02 -6.74 4.49
CA GLU A 142 38.57 -6.51 4.62
C GLU A 142 37.89 -7.77 5.15
N ALA A 143 37.19 -7.62 6.27
CA ALA A 143 36.73 -8.74 7.07
C ALA A 143 35.20 -8.85 7.09
N THR A 144 34.49 -7.75 7.25
CA THR A 144 33.02 -7.76 7.33
C THR A 144 32.51 -6.35 7.14
N GLY A 145 31.27 -6.20 6.69
CA GLY A 145 30.60 -4.91 6.67
C GLY A 145 29.23 -4.97 7.32
N ASN A 146 28.72 -3.82 7.74
CA ASN A 146 27.34 -3.66 8.22
C ASN A 146 26.61 -2.60 7.40
N LEU A 147 25.29 -2.65 7.44
CA LEU A 147 24.41 -1.62 6.91
C LEU A 147 23.69 -0.94 8.07
N VAL A 148 23.86 0.37 8.18
CA VAL A 148 23.21 1.20 9.20
C VAL A 148 22.30 2.20 8.51
N TYR A 149 21.08 2.31 8.99
CA TYR A 149 20.12 3.29 8.50
C TYR A 149 20.27 4.59 9.28
N ALA A 150 20.39 5.71 8.59
CA ALA A 150 20.43 7.04 9.19
C ALA A 150 19.11 7.77 8.91
N HIS A 151 18.53 8.43 9.91
CA HIS A 151 17.32 9.23 9.76
C HIS A 151 17.45 10.54 10.52
N ASN A 152 17.24 11.65 9.83
CA ASN A 152 17.06 12.95 10.46
C ASN A 152 15.62 13.06 11.01
N ASN A 153 15.40 12.52 12.19
CA ASN A 153 14.11 12.56 12.85
C ASN A 153 13.91 13.92 13.54
N LYS A 154 13.14 14.81 12.92
CA LYS A 154 12.78 16.13 13.48
C LYS A 154 14.00 16.99 13.86
N GLY A 155 15.06 16.93 13.07
CA GLY A 155 16.30 17.68 13.30
C GLY A 155 17.37 16.91 14.10
N GLN A 156 17.06 15.71 14.57
CA GLN A 156 18.02 14.84 15.25
C GLN A 156 18.40 13.65 14.37
N VAL A 157 19.69 13.48 14.11
CA VAL A 157 20.18 12.32 13.35
C VAL A 157 20.24 11.11 14.26
N VAL A 158 19.46 10.08 13.92
CA VAL A 158 19.48 8.77 14.57
C VAL A 158 20.06 7.73 13.62
N PHE A 159 20.84 6.80 14.17
CA PHE A 159 21.37 5.66 13.44
C PHE A 159 20.74 4.38 13.99
N LEU A 160 20.21 3.55 13.10
CA LEU A 160 19.48 2.34 13.42
C LEU A 160 20.19 1.13 12.81
N ASP A 161 20.41 0.11 13.63
CA ASP A 161 20.84 -1.20 13.17
C ASP A 161 19.61 -2.06 12.93
N SER A 162 19.36 -2.39 11.66
CA SER A 162 18.18 -3.14 11.26
C SER A 162 18.22 -4.61 11.66
N LEU A 163 19.42 -5.19 11.88
CA LEU A 163 19.54 -6.57 12.33
C LEU A 163 19.11 -6.74 13.78
N THR A 164 19.43 -5.76 14.63
CA THR A 164 19.14 -5.79 16.06
C THR A 164 17.88 -5.01 16.44
N SER A 165 17.31 -4.23 15.51
CA SER A 165 16.18 -3.34 15.76
C SER A 165 16.46 -2.36 16.92
N SER A 166 17.69 -1.83 16.96
CA SER A 166 18.16 -0.92 18.00
C SER A 166 18.90 0.28 17.43
N LEU A 167 19.31 1.21 18.28
CA LEU A 167 20.31 2.21 17.90
C LEU A 167 21.60 1.49 17.46
N ALA A 168 22.19 1.98 16.37
CA ALA A 168 23.43 1.45 15.85
C ALA A 168 24.62 1.94 16.68
N ARG A 169 25.64 1.07 16.79
CA ARG A 169 26.94 1.45 17.31
C ARG A 169 27.75 2.11 16.20
N LEU A 170 28.25 3.32 16.45
CA LEU A 170 29.09 4.06 15.51
C LEU A 170 30.55 3.67 15.71
N ASP A 171 30.95 2.58 15.06
CA ASP A 171 32.31 2.05 15.20
C ASP A 171 33.34 3.02 14.64
N THR A 172 34.37 3.35 15.41
CA THR A 172 35.55 4.08 14.93
C THR A 172 36.74 3.17 14.71
N ASP A 173 36.82 2.09 15.47
CA ASP A 173 37.90 1.11 15.39
C ASP A 173 37.66 0.11 14.26
N HIS A 174 38.73 -0.32 13.59
CA HIS A 174 38.69 -1.31 12.51
C HIS A 174 37.78 -0.92 11.32
N VAL A 175 37.39 0.36 11.20
CA VAL A 175 36.65 0.87 10.04
C VAL A 175 37.64 1.26 8.95
N ARG A 176 37.46 0.62 7.79
CA ARG A 176 38.24 0.89 6.58
C ARG A 176 37.63 2.04 5.77
N GLU A 177 36.30 2.04 5.64
CA GLU A 177 35.57 3.04 4.86
C GLU A 177 34.11 3.12 5.31
N LEU A 178 33.55 4.32 5.23
CA LEU A 178 32.11 4.56 5.32
C LEU A 178 31.57 4.92 3.93
N VAL A 179 30.59 4.15 3.46
CA VAL A 179 29.91 4.39 2.19
C VAL A 179 28.49 4.87 2.47
N LEU A 180 28.31 6.19 2.53
CA LEU A 180 27.01 6.85 2.62
C LEU A 180 26.35 7.03 1.25
N VAL A 181 25.10 6.58 1.14
CA VAL A 181 24.12 7.11 0.18
C VAL A 181 23.00 7.81 0.93
N ARG A 182 22.46 8.90 0.39
CA ARG A 182 21.50 9.79 1.06
C ARG A 182 20.35 10.13 0.14
N ALA A 183 19.14 10.12 0.67
CA ALA A 183 17.96 10.69 0.03
C ALA A 183 17.55 11.98 0.76
N LEU A 184 17.27 13.01 -0.03
CA LEU A 184 16.75 14.29 0.46
C LEU A 184 15.25 14.18 0.76
N PRO A 185 14.72 15.01 1.67
CA PRO A 185 13.29 15.01 1.98
C PRO A 185 12.42 15.15 0.73
N GLU A 186 12.82 15.98 -0.24
CA GLU A 186 12.10 16.20 -1.49
C GLU A 186 12.04 14.95 -2.37
N ALA A 187 13.13 14.19 -2.44
CA ALA A 187 13.20 12.96 -3.23
C ALA A 187 12.38 11.82 -2.63
N LEU A 188 12.11 11.90 -1.31
CA LEU A 188 11.31 10.92 -0.57
C LEU A 188 9.82 11.28 -0.51
N ARG A 189 9.45 12.51 -0.87
CA ARG A 189 8.03 12.86 -1.00
C ARG A 189 7.46 12.04 -2.13
N ALA A 190 6.39 11.32 -1.84
CA ALA A 190 5.56 10.75 -2.88
C ALA A 190 5.25 11.86 -3.90
N PRO A 191 5.42 11.61 -5.21
CA PRO A 191 5.06 12.58 -6.22
C PRO A 191 3.60 12.96 -5.97
N ARG A 192 3.34 14.26 -5.84
CA ARG A 192 1.99 14.75 -5.59
C ARG A 192 1.08 14.15 -6.63
N ARG A 193 0.01 13.50 -6.17
CA ARG A 193 -0.96 12.95 -7.11
C ARG A 193 -1.54 14.11 -7.92
N PRO A 194 -1.85 13.94 -9.20
CA PRO A 194 -2.38 15.01 -10.05
C PRO A 194 -3.56 15.78 -9.43
N TRP A 195 -4.39 15.09 -8.64
CA TRP A 195 -5.56 15.64 -7.95
C TRP A 195 -5.30 16.23 -6.56
N GLU A 196 -4.07 16.23 -6.03
CA GLU A 196 -3.72 16.82 -4.71
C GLU A 196 -3.60 18.35 -4.77
N GLN A 197 -4.65 18.98 -5.27
CA GLN A 197 -4.85 20.42 -5.35
C GLN A 197 -6.09 20.80 -4.53
N GLU A 198 -6.11 22.01 -3.97
CA GLU A 198 -7.30 22.53 -3.30
C GLU A 198 -8.38 22.89 -4.34
N ALA A 199 -9.64 22.71 -3.97
CA ALA A 199 -10.81 22.81 -4.85
C ALA A 199 -11.90 23.70 -4.23
N HIS A 200 -11.54 24.96 -3.92
CA HIS A 200 -12.46 25.91 -3.27
C HIS A 200 -13.60 26.39 -4.17
N ASP A 201 -13.40 26.36 -5.49
CA ASP A 201 -14.39 26.75 -6.49
C ASP A 201 -14.76 25.59 -7.43
N PHE A 202 -15.82 25.80 -8.20
CA PHE A 202 -16.40 24.79 -9.09
C PHE A 202 -15.42 24.31 -10.17
N GLU A 203 -14.68 25.21 -10.79
CA GLU A 203 -13.72 24.88 -11.87
C GLU A 203 -12.59 23.99 -11.32
N ALA A 204 -12.03 24.37 -10.17
CA ALA A 204 -10.99 23.59 -9.49
C ALA A 204 -11.51 22.21 -9.03
N ALA A 205 -12.75 22.14 -8.53
CA ALA A 205 -13.37 20.88 -8.14
C ALA A 205 -13.59 19.93 -9.32
N VAL A 206 -14.07 20.44 -10.45
CA VAL A 206 -14.23 19.66 -11.69
C VAL A 206 -12.87 19.18 -12.21
N ALA A 207 -11.85 20.04 -12.19
CA ALA A 207 -10.50 19.65 -12.60
C ALA A 207 -9.92 18.54 -11.69
N LYS A 208 -10.04 18.71 -10.37
CA LYS A 208 -9.62 17.73 -9.37
C LYS A 208 -10.32 16.38 -9.56
N ALA A 209 -11.64 16.40 -9.74
CA ALA A 209 -12.44 15.21 -9.97
C ALA A 209 -12.04 14.47 -11.25
N ARG A 210 -11.84 15.19 -12.35
CA ARG A 210 -11.39 14.59 -13.63
C ARG A 210 -10.02 13.94 -13.51
N LEU A 211 -9.08 14.60 -12.84
CA LEU A 211 -7.73 14.05 -12.63
C LEU A 211 -7.76 12.79 -11.76
N TRP A 212 -8.62 12.76 -10.74
CA TRP A 212 -8.80 11.58 -9.92
C TRP A 212 -9.47 10.43 -10.69
N LEU A 213 -10.55 10.69 -11.44
CA LEU A 213 -11.22 9.68 -12.27
C LEU A 213 -10.28 9.09 -13.33
N GLU A 214 -9.47 9.92 -13.97
CA GLU A 214 -8.48 9.49 -14.96
C GLU A 214 -7.47 8.53 -14.32
N ASN A 215 -6.96 8.86 -13.13
CA ASN A 215 -6.02 7.99 -12.42
C ASN A 215 -6.67 6.70 -11.89
N ALA A 216 -7.88 6.80 -11.32
CA ALA A 216 -8.57 5.66 -10.71
C ALA A 216 -9.06 4.65 -11.75
N TYR A 217 -9.51 5.13 -12.91
CA TYR A 217 -10.20 4.32 -13.92
C TYR A 217 -9.54 4.31 -15.31
N GLY A 218 -8.37 4.93 -15.47
CA GLY A 218 -7.63 4.94 -16.74
C GLY A 218 -8.42 5.54 -17.91
N GLY A 219 -9.21 6.59 -17.62
CA GLY A 219 -10.09 7.24 -18.60
C GLY A 219 -11.39 6.47 -18.93
N GLY A 220 -11.74 5.45 -18.16
CA GLY A 220 -12.99 4.69 -18.30
C GLY A 220 -14.24 5.41 -17.77
N ALA A 221 -14.08 6.42 -16.92
CA ALA A 221 -15.17 7.15 -16.26
C ALA A 221 -15.08 8.67 -16.48
N GLU A 222 -16.23 9.35 -16.44
CA GLU A 222 -16.33 10.81 -16.52
C GLU A 222 -17.50 11.38 -15.71
N LEU A 223 -17.46 12.69 -15.43
CA LEU A 223 -18.50 13.38 -14.67
C LEU A 223 -19.77 13.56 -15.51
N VAL A 224 -20.93 13.42 -14.87
CA VAL A 224 -22.25 13.56 -15.49
C VAL A 224 -22.91 14.85 -15.01
N GLY A 225 -22.95 15.85 -15.89
CA GLY A 225 -23.63 17.12 -15.65
C GLY A 225 -23.24 17.82 -14.34
N PRO A 226 -21.94 18.08 -14.07
CA PRO A 226 -21.52 18.81 -12.88
C PRO A 226 -22.03 20.25 -12.93
N THR A 227 -22.49 20.78 -11.80
CA THR A 227 -22.98 22.16 -11.68
C THR A 227 -22.45 22.84 -10.41
N ALA A 228 -22.45 24.17 -10.39
CA ALA A 228 -22.08 24.93 -9.19
C ALA A 228 -22.99 24.62 -7.98
N GLY A 229 -24.22 24.11 -8.22
CA GLY A 229 -25.10 23.69 -7.14
C GLY A 229 -24.58 22.47 -6.37
N ASP A 230 -23.63 21.70 -6.90
CA ASP A 230 -23.10 20.48 -6.29
C ASP A 230 -22.19 20.72 -5.09
N GLU A 231 -21.99 21.98 -4.71
CA GLU A 231 -21.23 22.39 -3.55
C GLU A 231 -21.90 21.97 -2.23
N THR A 232 -21.09 21.47 -1.31
CA THR A 232 -21.43 21.27 0.11
C THR A 232 -20.54 22.13 1.01
N ARG A 233 -20.73 22.08 2.33
CA ARG A 233 -19.91 22.86 3.24
C ARG A 233 -18.43 22.49 3.14
N ARG A 234 -18.11 21.20 3.07
CA ARG A 234 -16.73 20.68 3.07
C ARG A 234 -16.18 20.31 1.68
N GLY A 235 -17.03 20.21 0.67
CA GLY A 235 -16.64 19.63 -0.61
C GLY A 235 -17.63 19.89 -1.74
N TRP A 236 -17.58 19.00 -2.71
CA TRP A 236 -18.47 18.92 -3.87
C TRP A 236 -18.93 17.48 -4.05
N VAL A 237 -20.16 17.28 -4.54
CA VAL A 237 -20.71 15.94 -4.78
C VAL A 237 -21.14 15.84 -6.23
N PHE A 238 -20.35 15.12 -7.03
CA PHE A 238 -20.61 14.95 -8.45
C PHE A 238 -21.09 13.54 -8.78
N SER A 239 -22.02 13.44 -9.72
CA SER A 239 -22.31 12.17 -10.39
C SER A 239 -21.21 11.86 -11.42
N CYS A 240 -20.84 10.60 -11.54
CA CYS A 240 -19.92 10.10 -12.56
C CYS A 240 -20.41 8.76 -13.12
N ASP A 241 -20.00 8.44 -14.34
CA ASP A 241 -20.36 7.18 -14.97
C ASP A 241 -19.32 6.73 -15.98
N THR A 242 -19.46 5.51 -16.51
CA THR A 242 -18.55 5.04 -17.54
C THR A 242 -18.81 5.76 -18.86
N ARG A 243 -17.74 6.06 -19.58
CA ARG A 243 -17.84 6.61 -20.94
C ARG A 243 -18.61 5.70 -21.88
N ARG A 244 -18.57 4.39 -21.63
CA ARG A 244 -19.24 3.38 -22.43
C ARG A 244 -20.76 3.47 -22.25
N HIS A 245 -21.24 3.61 -21.02
CA HIS A 245 -22.65 3.85 -20.75
C HIS A 245 -23.13 5.17 -21.36
N LEU A 246 -22.39 6.26 -21.16
CA LEU A 246 -22.79 7.58 -21.65
C LEU A 246 -22.91 7.65 -23.19
N ARG A 247 -22.18 6.80 -23.92
CA ARG A 247 -22.30 6.67 -25.39
C ARG A 247 -23.35 5.65 -25.82
N GLY A 248 -23.45 4.53 -25.11
CA GLY A 248 -24.20 3.35 -25.54
C GLY A 248 -25.59 3.19 -24.90
N GLY A 249 -25.85 3.85 -23.77
CA GLY A 249 -27.11 3.82 -23.03
C GLY A 249 -27.49 2.47 -22.41
N ARG A 250 -26.58 1.48 -22.42
CA ARG A 250 -26.83 0.17 -21.79
C ARG A 250 -26.52 0.23 -20.30
N TRP A 251 -27.51 -0.07 -19.48
CA TRP A 251 -27.38 -0.05 -18.02
C TRP A 251 -26.28 -0.98 -17.50
N GLN A 252 -25.97 -2.10 -18.17
CA GLN A 252 -24.89 -3.01 -17.76
C GLN A 252 -23.51 -2.35 -17.81
N ASP A 253 -23.38 -1.31 -18.63
CA ASP A 253 -22.12 -0.58 -18.79
C ASP A 253 -21.98 0.52 -17.72
N THR A 254 -22.97 0.75 -16.84
CA THR A 254 -22.92 1.83 -15.85
C THR A 254 -21.95 1.54 -14.70
N MET A 255 -21.50 2.57 -13.99
CA MET A 255 -20.81 2.43 -12.71
C MET A 255 -21.74 1.98 -11.59
N LEU A 256 -21.25 1.10 -10.70
CA LEU A 256 -21.96 0.78 -9.46
C LEU A 256 -21.93 1.98 -8.51
N ASP A 257 -20.74 2.56 -8.35
CA ASP A 257 -20.47 3.74 -7.52
C ASP A 257 -20.43 4.99 -8.40
N ALA A 258 -21.60 5.54 -8.71
CA ALA A 258 -21.74 6.68 -9.62
C ALA A 258 -21.66 8.05 -8.91
N THR A 259 -21.18 8.11 -7.65
CA THR A 259 -21.04 9.35 -6.88
C THR A 259 -19.60 9.54 -6.43
N LEU A 260 -19.07 10.73 -6.69
CA LEU A 260 -17.75 11.15 -6.27
C LEU A 260 -17.85 12.39 -5.37
N VAL A 261 -17.34 12.28 -4.15
CA VAL A 261 -17.17 13.41 -3.24
C VAL A 261 -15.77 13.98 -3.42
N VAL A 262 -15.68 15.29 -3.58
CA VAL A 262 -14.43 16.03 -3.80
C VAL A 262 -14.21 17.01 -2.65
N PRO A 263 -13.30 16.73 -1.71
CA PRO A 263 -12.95 17.65 -0.64
C PRO A 263 -12.35 18.96 -1.19
N LYS A 264 -12.65 20.09 -0.53
CA LYS A 264 -12.08 21.42 -0.87
C LYS A 264 -10.59 21.55 -0.57
N ASP A 265 -10.08 20.79 0.39
CA ASP A 265 -8.66 20.76 0.75
C ASP A 265 -7.85 19.84 -0.21
N THR A 266 -6.63 19.47 0.15
CA THR A 266 -5.79 18.56 -0.65
C THR A 266 -6.16 17.08 -0.49
N ALA A 267 -7.20 16.74 0.28
CA ALA A 267 -7.57 15.35 0.52
C ALA A 267 -8.08 14.68 -0.77
N GLU A 268 -7.90 13.36 -0.82
CA GLU A 268 -8.29 12.53 -1.95
C GLU A 268 -9.82 12.51 -2.15
N PRO A 269 -10.32 12.66 -3.39
CA PRO A 269 -11.71 12.37 -3.73
C PRO A 269 -12.09 10.92 -3.42
N PHE A 270 -13.35 10.68 -3.05
CA PHE A 270 -13.79 9.34 -2.61
C PHE A 270 -15.25 9.05 -2.98
N GLY A 271 -15.60 7.76 -3.09
CA GLY A 271 -16.96 7.29 -3.31
C GLY A 271 -17.79 7.23 -2.01
N LEU A 272 -19.10 7.07 -2.14
CA LEU A 272 -19.99 6.86 -0.99
C LEU A 272 -20.30 5.36 -0.79
N PRO A 273 -20.51 4.90 0.45
CA PRO A 273 -20.95 3.52 0.69
C PRO A 273 -22.33 3.26 0.07
N ASN A 274 -22.53 2.06 -0.47
CA ASN A 274 -23.76 1.74 -1.22
C ASN A 274 -25.02 1.61 -0.34
N SER A 275 -24.86 1.05 0.86
CA SER A 275 -25.97 0.77 1.77
C SER A 275 -26.63 2.05 2.27
N ASP A 276 -25.80 3.00 2.73
CA ASP A 276 -26.24 4.26 3.32
C ASP A 276 -25.36 5.45 2.90
N PRO A 277 -25.46 5.90 1.64
CA PRO A 277 -24.61 6.97 1.11
C PRO A 277 -24.92 8.34 1.73
N TRP A 278 -26.19 8.61 2.07
CA TRP A 278 -26.65 9.95 2.39
C TRP A 278 -26.45 10.33 3.85
N GLU A 279 -26.71 9.44 4.80
CA GLU A 279 -26.36 9.72 6.20
C GLU A 279 -24.84 9.79 6.37
N TRP A 280 -24.10 8.92 5.66
CA TRP A 280 -22.64 8.97 5.61
C TRP A 280 -22.15 10.34 5.12
N LEU A 281 -22.68 10.82 3.98
CA LEU A 281 -22.33 12.13 3.41
C LEU A 281 -22.67 13.27 4.36
N ALA A 282 -23.84 13.24 4.98
CA ALA A 282 -24.26 14.26 5.94
C ALA A 282 -23.34 14.29 7.17
N HIS A 283 -22.95 13.13 7.70
CA HIS A 283 -22.02 13.03 8.82
C HIS A 283 -20.62 13.55 8.46
N TRP A 284 -20.13 13.23 7.26
CA TRP A 284 -18.90 13.81 6.74
C TRP A 284 -19.04 15.34 6.61
N ASP A 285 -20.05 15.84 5.92
CA ASP A 285 -20.22 17.28 5.71
C ASP A 285 -20.42 18.06 7.02
N ALA A 286 -20.92 17.42 8.09
CA ALA A 286 -21.01 17.98 9.44
C ALA A 286 -19.67 18.05 10.20
N GLY A 287 -18.60 17.43 9.68
CA GLY A 287 -17.25 17.45 10.26
C GLY A 287 -16.75 16.10 10.78
N GLY A 288 -17.48 15.02 10.55
CA GLY A 288 -17.02 13.66 10.88
C GLY A 288 -15.70 13.32 10.17
N VAL A 289 -14.85 12.54 10.85
CA VAL A 289 -13.55 12.08 10.31
C VAL A 289 -13.66 10.59 9.98
N PRO A 290 -13.72 10.20 8.69
CA PRO A 290 -13.87 8.80 8.31
C PRO A 290 -12.79 7.90 8.90
N GLY A 291 -13.15 6.64 9.20
CA GLY A 291 -12.23 5.65 9.77
C GLY A 291 -11.97 5.83 11.26
N THR A 292 -12.69 6.73 11.95
CA THR A 292 -12.57 6.94 13.39
C THR A 292 -13.83 6.49 14.14
N GLY A 293 -13.66 5.80 15.26
CA GLY A 293 -14.77 5.31 16.08
C GLY A 293 -15.72 4.38 15.30
N LYS A 294 -16.99 4.76 15.21
CA LYS A 294 -18.03 4.03 14.46
C LYS A 294 -18.23 4.56 13.03
N PHE A 295 -17.48 5.59 12.61
CA PHE A 295 -17.66 6.18 11.29
C PHE A 295 -16.80 5.43 10.25
N PRO A 296 -17.40 4.64 9.35
CA PRO A 296 -16.63 3.83 8.41
C PRO A 296 -15.79 4.68 7.46
N SER A 297 -14.62 4.15 7.08
CA SER A 297 -13.81 4.70 6.00
C SER A 297 -14.59 4.69 4.69
N PRO A 298 -14.34 5.65 3.77
CA PRO A 298 -14.95 5.61 2.45
C PRO A 298 -14.52 4.35 1.69
N PRO A 299 -15.37 3.80 0.80
CA PRO A 299 -15.00 2.68 -0.04
C PRO A 299 -13.83 3.03 -0.96
N LEU A 300 -12.96 2.05 -1.20
CA LEU A 300 -11.94 2.16 -2.25
C LEU A 300 -12.61 2.09 -3.63
N PRO A 301 -12.02 2.72 -4.66
CA PRO A 301 -12.55 2.64 -6.03
C PRO A 301 -12.65 1.19 -6.51
N GLY A 302 -13.87 0.78 -6.87
CA GLY A 302 -14.13 -0.51 -7.51
C GLY A 302 -13.74 -0.53 -8.99
N ARG A 303 -14.25 -1.50 -9.75
CA ARG A 303 -14.15 -1.47 -11.21
C ARG A 303 -15.20 -0.51 -11.78
N ALA A 304 -14.82 0.29 -12.77
CA ALA A 304 -15.77 1.18 -13.47
C ALA A 304 -16.93 0.38 -14.11
N GLU A 305 -16.61 -0.67 -14.87
CA GLU A 305 -17.60 -1.62 -15.41
C GLU A 305 -17.74 -2.80 -14.44
N TRP A 306 -18.73 -2.75 -13.55
CA TRP A 306 -18.89 -3.74 -12.50
C TRP A 306 -19.54 -5.04 -13.00
N PHE A 307 -20.58 -4.94 -13.86
CA PHE A 307 -21.52 -6.01 -14.18
C PHE A 307 -20.84 -7.31 -14.62
N ASP A 308 -20.10 -7.29 -15.74
CA ASP A 308 -19.47 -8.49 -16.30
C ASP A 308 -18.47 -9.12 -15.33
N SER A 309 -17.72 -8.29 -14.60
CA SER A 309 -16.69 -8.76 -13.65
C SER A 309 -17.28 -9.42 -12.40
N THR A 310 -18.42 -8.91 -11.94
CA THR A 310 -19.15 -9.48 -10.81
C THR A 310 -19.83 -10.79 -11.22
N LEU A 311 -20.47 -10.82 -12.39
CA LEU A 311 -21.20 -12.02 -12.82
C LEU A 311 -20.27 -13.15 -13.29
N ALA A 312 -19.06 -12.84 -13.76
CA ALA A 312 -18.04 -13.84 -13.99
C ALA A 312 -17.68 -14.64 -12.71
N GLN A 313 -17.86 -14.04 -11.53
CA GLN A 313 -17.62 -14.70 -10.24
C GLN A 313 -18.87 -15.43 -9.72
N LEU A 314 -20.07 -14.91 -10.01
CA LEU A 314 -21.32 -15.47 -9.51
C LEU A 314 -21.87 -16.61 -10.38
N GLY A 315 -21.69 -16.55 -11.69
CA GLY A 315 -22.21 -17.52 -12.64
C GLY A 315 -22.93 -16.87 -13.84
N PRO A 316 -23.26 -17.67 -14.88
CA PRO A 316 -23.92 -17.16 -16.08
C PRO A 316 -25.31 -16.58 -15.75
N VAL A 317 -25.61 -15.44 -16.38
CA VAL A 317 -26.92 -14.80 -16.30
C VAL A 317 -27.97 -15.66 -16.98
N LEU A 318 -29.05 -15.93 -16.25
CA LEU A 318 -30.22 -16.66 -16.74
C LEU A 318 -31.30 -15.70 -17.24
N SER A 319 -31.52 -14.60 -16.52
CA SER A 319 -32.51 -13.57 -16.90
C SER A 319 -32.23 -12.24 -16.20
N THR A 320 -32.72 -11.15 -16.80
CA THR A 320 -32.72 -9.82 -16.19
C THR A 320 -34.09 -9.16 -16.36
N SER A 321 -34.58 -8.49 -15.34
CA SER A 321 -35.81 -7.68 -15.39
C SER A 321 -35.59 -6.31 -14.74
N ASN A 322 -36.55 -5.41 -14.90
CA ASN A 322 -36.50 -4.05 -14.37
C ASN A 322 -37.81 -3.73 -13.62
N HIS A 323 -37.69 -3.12 -12.46
CA HIS A 323 -38.80 -2.72 -11.60
C HIS A 323 -38.61 -1.27 -11.14
N GLN A 324 -39.73 -0.63 -10.80
CA GLN A 324 -39.73 0.73 -10.24
C GLN A 324 -39.90 0.74 -8.73
N VAL A 325 -40.36 -0.37 -8.15
CA VAL A 325 -40.65 -0.50 -6.72
C VAL A 325 -40.19 -1.85 -6.19
N TRP A 326 -39.82 -1.87 -4.92
CA TRP A 326 -39.34 -3.06 -4.21
C TRP A 326 -40.32 -4.22 -4.23
N SER A 327 -41.62 -3.96 -4.00
CA SER A 327 -42.63 -5.02 -3.98
C SER A 327 -42.63 -5.84 -5.27
N SER A 328 -42.57 -5.18 -6.43
CA SER A 328 -42.55 -5.86 -7.73
C SER A 328 -41.28 -6.71 -7.93
N ALA A 329 -40.11 -6.23 -7.48
CA ALA A 329 -38.87 -7.01 -7.55
C ALA A 329 -38.90 -8.23 -6.62
N VAL A 330 -39.45 -8.07 -5.42
CA VAL A 330 -39.59 -9.16 -4.43
C VAL A 330 -40.63 -10.19 -4.87
N ASP A 331 -41.73 -9.75 -5.48
CA ASP A 331 -42.74 -10.64 -6.06
C ASP A 331 -42.14 -11.52 -7.17
N GLU A 332 -41.28 -10.94 -8.03
CA GLU A 332 -40.56 -11.72 -9.04
C GLU A 332 -39.63 -12.76 -8.39
N LEU A 333 -38.81 -12.37 -7.42
CA LEU A 333 -37.92 -13.32 -6.72
C LEU A 333 -38.69 -14.46 -6.04
N SER A 334 -39.87 -14.16 -5.50
CA SER A 334 -40.73 -15.15 -4.85
C SER A 334 -41.33 -16.15 -5.84
N SER A 335 -41.40 -15.79 -7.13
CA SER A 335 -41.86 -16.69 -8.20
C SER A 335 -40.79 -17.68 -8.67
N PHE A 336 -39.52 -17.49 -8.27
CA PHE A 336 -38.43 -18.37 -8.67
C PHE A 336 -38.49 -19.71 -7.92
N PRO A 337 -37.98 -20.80 -8.53
CA PRO A 337 -37.84 -22.08 -7.83
C PRO A 337 -37.02 -21.96 -6.55
N ALA A 338 -37.38 -22.70 -5.50
CA ALA A 338 -36.60 -22.78 -4.28
C ALA A 338 -35.14 -23.19 -4.58
N GLY A 339 -34.20 -22.53 -3.93
CA GLY A 339 -32.76 -22.62 -4.19
C GLY A 339 -32.25 -21.66 -5.27
N SER A 340 -33.12 -20.90 -5.95
CA SER A 340 -32.70 -19.90 -6.92
C SER A 340 -31.98 -18.73 -6.25
N ARG A 341 -30.97 -18.21 -6.94
CA ARG A 341 -30.19 -17.04 -6.53
C ARG A 341 -30.37 -15.92 -7.54
N ALA A 342 -30.37 -14.70 -7.04
CA ALA A 342 -30.43 -13.51 -7.86
C ALA A 342 -29.71 -12.35 -7.18
N LEU A 343 -29.31 -11.37 -7.97
CA LEU A 343 -28.79 -10.09 -7.51
C LEU A 343 -29.84 -9.03 -7.81
N ILE A 344 -30.23 -8.24 -6.82
CA ILE A 344 -30.99 -7.02 -7.05
C ILE A 344 -29.99 -5.87 -7.06
N TRP A 345 -29.91 -5.16 -8.18
CA TRP A 345 -29.17 -3.91 -8.26
C TRP A 345 -30.15 -2.74 -8.17
N ILE A 346 -30.05 -1.99 -7.08
CA ILE A 346 -30.91 -0.85 -6.76
C ILE A 346 -30.19 0.41 -7.21
N ARG A 347 -30.76 1.09 -8.19
CA ARG A 347 -30.25 2.35 -8.71
C ARG A 347 -30.90 3.48 -7.93
N ARG A 348 -30.09 4.34 -7.32
CA ARG A 348 -30.58 5.49 -6.56
C ARG A 348 -30.20 6.80 -7.24
N THR A 349 -31.07 7.79 -7.11
CA THR A 349 -30.76 9.15 -7.53
C THR A 349 -30.20 9.99 -6.38
N ASP A 350 -29.33 10.95 -6.68
CA ASP A 350 -29.13 12.09 -5.80
C ASP A 350 -30.48 12.83 -5.65
N GLY A 351 -30.67 13.62 -4.59
CA GLY A 351 -31.92 14.36 -4.36
C GLY A 351 -32.32 15.36 -5.47
N ARG A 352 -31.59 15.38 -6.60
CA ARG A 352 -31.79 16.19 -7.80
C ARG A 352 -32.17 15.36 -9.03
N GLY A 353 -32.33 14.04 -8.87
CA GLY A 353 -32.79 13.14 -9.91
C GLY A 353 -31.70 12.61 -10.85
N ARG A 354 -30.41 12.85 -10.57
CA ARG A 354 -29.30 12.21 -11.30
C ARG A 354 -28.99 10.88 -10.66
N GLU A 355 -28.68 9.86 -11.45
CA GLU A 355 -28.19 8.60 -10.90
C GLU A 355 -26.90 8.83 -10.10
N ALA A 356 -26.81 8.18 -8.94
CA ALA A 356 -25.80 8.51 -7.94
C ALA A 356 -25.16 7.26 -7.34
N VAL A 357 -25.93 6.35 -6.74
CA VAL A 357 -25.36 5.19 -6.05
C VAL A 357 -26.17 3.96 -6.38
N GLY A 358 -25.47 2.93 -6.86
CA GLY A 358 -26.00 1.58 -7.00
C GLY A 358 -25.83 0.78 -5.72
N TRP A 359 -26.80 -0.02 -5.33
CA TRP A 359 -26.68 -0.95 -4.20
C TRP A 359 -26.98 -2.37 -4.64
N LEU A 360 -26.08 -3.31 -4.32
CA LEU A 360 -26.21 -4.72 -4.66
C LEU A 360 -26.73 -5.52 -3.46
N VAL A 361 -27.83 -6.22 -3.68
CA VAL A 361 -28.49 -7.07 -2.69
C VAL A 361 -28.59 -8.49 -3.22
N ASN A 362 -28.11 -9.45 -2.43
CA ASN A 362 -28.22 -10.86 -2.75
C ASN A 362 -29.61 -11.38 -2.37
N GLY A 363 -30.31 -11.97 -3.32
CA GLY A 363 -31.58 -12.65 -3.15
C GLY A 363 -31.44 -14.16 -3.20
N LEU A 364 -31.97 -14.85 -2.19
CA LEU A 364 -32.11 -16.30 -2.16
C LEU A 364 -33.57 -16.69 -1.98
N THR A 365 -34.12 -17.42 -2.95
CA THR A 365 -35.48 -17.97 -2.82
C THR A 365 -35.41 -19.28 -2.04
N THR A 366 -36.04 -19.32 -0.88
CA THR A 366 -36.13 -20.51 -0.02
C THR A 366 -37.51 -21.15 -0.12
N ALA A 367 -37.70 -22.32 0.49
CA ALA A 367 -39.01 -22.97 0.56
C ALA A 367 -40.06 -22.15 1.35
N THR A 368 -39.61 -21.22 2.20
CA THR A 368 -40.47 -20.42 3.10
C THR A 368 -40.58 -18.95 2.67
N GLY A 369 -39.89 -18.52 1.61
CA GLY A 369 -39.88 -17.14 1.14
C GLY A 369 -38.53 -16.66 0.63
N VAL A 370 -38.41 -15.36 0.36
CA VAL A 370 -37.18 -14.73 -0.14
C VAL A 370 -36.36 -14.17 1.02
N LEU A 371 -35.05 -14.47 1.02
CA LEU A 371 -34.07 -13.83 1.89
C LEU A 371 -33.30 -12.79 1.08
N LEU A 372 -33.20 -11.56 1.59
CA LEU A 372 -32.41 -10.48 1.00
C LEU A 372 -31.30 -10.06 1.95
N LEU A 373 -30.06 -10.09 1.46
CA LEU A 373 -28.86 -9.76 2.22
C LEU A 373 -28.05 -8.68 1.50
N ASP A 374 -27.52 -7.73 2.25
CA ASP A 374 -26.58 -6.74 1.74
C ASP A 374 -25.31 -7.44 1.23
N GLY A 375 -24.88 -7.08 0.01
CA GLY A 375 -23.77 -7.76 -0.65
C GLY A 375 -22.40 -7.53 -0.01
N ALA A 376 -22.25 -6.53 0.86
CA ALA A 376 -20.99 -6.18 1.50
C ALA A 376 -20.90 -6.63 2.98
N SER A 377 -22.02 -6.59 3.70
CA SER A 377 -22.12 -6.87 5.14
C SER A 377 -22.80 -8.20 5.49
N GLU A 378 -23.49 -8.82 4.53
CA GLU A 378 -24.33 -10.02 4.74
C GLU A 378 -25.48 -9.81 5.75
N GLU A 379 -25.77 -8.56 6.12
CA GLU A 379 -26.87 -8.23 7.02
C GLU A 379 -28.21 -8.20 6.24
N PRO A 380 -29.35 -8.48 6.93
CA PRO A 380 -30.66 -8.34 6.33
C PRO A 380 -30.92 -6.92 5.83
N VAL A 381 -31.48 -6.81 4.63
CA VAL A 381 -31.78 -5.53 4.00
C VAL A 381 -33.01 -4.87 4.62
N SER A 382 -32.89 -3.59 4.99
CA SER A 382 -34.04 -2.72 5.26
C SER A 382 -34.57 -2.13 3.96
N PHE A 383 -35.89 -2.21 3.75
CA PHE A 383 -36.54 -1.65 2.56
C PHE A 383 -36.76 -0.15 2.73
N ASP A 384 -35.81 0.64 2.23
CA ASP A 384 -36.00 2.09 2.07
C ASP A 384 -36.42 2.41 0.62
N PRO A 385 -37.64 2.92 0.38
CA PRO A 385 -38.07 3.36 -0.95
C PRO A 385 -37.47 4.72 -1.34
N THR A 386 -36.86 5.45 -0.41
CA THR A 386 -36.36 6.81 -0.63
C THR A 386 -35.24 6.81 -1.68
N GLY A 387 -35.38 7.64 -2.71
CA GLY A 387 -34.37 7.82 -3.74
C GLY A 387 -34.18 6.63 -4.69
N VAL A 388 -35.02 5.58 -4.62
CA VAL A 388 -34.96 4.45 -5.57
C VAL A 388 -35.47 4.91 -6.95
N HIS A 389 -34.61 4.79 -7.94
CA HIS A 389 -34.89 5.11 -9.34
C HIS A 389 -35.36 3.88 -10.12
N ALA A 390 -34.66 2.76 -9.94
CA ALA A 390 -34.92 1.51 -10.63
C ALA A 390 -34.32 0.34 -9.86
N LEU A 391 -34.88 -0.85 -10.02
CA LEU A 391 -34.33 -2.09 -9.49
C LEU A 391 -34.17 -3.09 -10.64
N HIS A 392 -32.95 -3.58 -10.83
CA HIS A 392 -32.68 -4.65 -11.78
C HIS A 392 -32.55 -5.98 -11.04
N VAL A 393 -33.44 -6.93 -11.33
CA VAL A 393 -33.29 -8.30 -10.83
C VAL A 393 -32.50 -9.09 -11.85
N ILE A 394 -31.39 -9.67 -11.41
CA ILE A 394 -30.44 -10.41 -12.24
C ILE A 394 -30.37 -11.83 -11.70
N ARG A 395 -31.03 -12.76 -12.37
CA ARG A 395 -30.99 -14.17 -12.00
C ARG A 395 -29.74 -14.82 -12.60
N TYR A 396 -29.01 -15.58 -11.79
CA TYR A 396 -27.82 -16.31 -12.22
C TYR A 396 -27.86 -17.77 -11.73
N ARG A 397 -26.99 -18.61 -12.29
CA ARG A 397 -26.92 -20.05 -11.98
C ARG A 397 -26.20 -20.34 -10.67
#